data_AF-A0A978V5A7-F1
#
_entry.id   AF-A0A978V5A7-F1
#
_cell.length_a   1.000
_cell.length_b   1.000
_cell.length_c   1.000
_cell.angle_alpha   90.00
_cell.angle_beta   90.00
_cell.angle_gamma   90.00
#
_symmetry.space_group_name_H-M   'P 1'
#
loop_
_entity.id
_entity.type
_entity.pdbx_description
1 polymer ?
#
loop_
_entity_poly.entity_id
_entity_poly.type
_entity_poly.pdbx_seq_one_letter_code
_entity_poly.pdbx_strand_id
1 'polypeptide(L)'
;MRDTLQQLQDAVYMTKANILHYNEEKLKKIPNSSFTRDGSGTKLQNLGEPLSLSTAAKDLEMPMPPPALAPVHKHGLRPCSVSDVLVDLVEAVSPLAHKQKRAVELNELIQSLEVAIEEPALRQALSNLIEGALLRTQVGGKVEIVSMRAPAGGTLVIIDDDGPDMHYMTQMHSLTPFGADLCSDEMVEDNMAWNFIAGLTVAREILESYGCVVRVISPRTKDAALGAGGTRVELWLPSTSSDFDSP
;
A
#
# COMPACT_ATOMS: atom_id res chain seq x y z
N MET A 1 -9.59 -23.01 8.70
CA MET A 1 -8.69 -21.94 8.22
C MET A 1 -9.11 -21.43 6.85
N ARG A 2 -9.32 -22.30 5.83
CA ARG A 2 -9.74 -21.84 4.49
C ARG A 2 -11.11 -21.12 4.48
N ASP A 3 -12.08 -21.63 5.23
CA ASP A 3 -13.43 -21.03 5.31
C ASP A 3 -13.45 -19.66 5.99
N THR A 4 -12.58 -19.45 6.97
CA THR A 4 -12.54 -18.20 7.76
C THR A 4 -11.77 -17.10 7.02
N LEU A 5 -10.80 -17.45 6.18
CA LEU A 5 -10.14 -16.50 5.26
C LEU A 5 -11.14 -15.99 4.21
N GLN A 6 -11.96 -16.88 3.65
CA GLN A 6 -13.01 -16.50 2.69
C GLN A 6 -14.03 -15.55 3.34
N GLN A 7 -14.49 -15.83 4.56
CA GLN A 7 -15.40 -14.95 5.30
C GLN A 7 -14.82 -13.55 5.52
N LEU A 8 -13.52 -13.44 5.80
CA LEU A 8 -12.86 -12.14 5.94
C LEU A 8 -12.72 -11.43 4.59
N GLN A 9 -12.38 -12.15 3.52
CA GLN A 9 -12.34 -11.59 2.17
C GLN A 9 -13.71 -11.05 1.76
N ASP A 10 -14.78 -11.78 2.08
CA ASP A 10 -16.16 -11.36 1.81
C ASP A 10 -16.54 -10.14 2.68
N ALA A 11 -16.18 -10.11 3.96
CA ALA A 11 -16.41 -8.97 4.86
C ALA A 11 -15.65 -7.72 4.43
N VAL A 12 -14.38 -7.89 4.03
CA VAL A 12 -13.55 -6.83 3.43
C VAL A 12 -14.21 -6.32 2.15
N TYR A 13 -14.65 -7.21 1.26
CA TYR A 13 -15.32 -6.83 0.03
C TYR A 13 -16.60 -6.02 0.27
N MET A 14 -17.45 -6.47 1.20
CA MET A 14 -18.68 -5.78 1.57
C MET A 14 -18.43 -4.41 2.19
N THR A 15 -17.41 -4.29 3.04
CA THR A 15 -17.10 -3.02 3.69
C THR A 15 -16.40 -2.04 2.74
N LYS A 16 -15.58 -2.54 1.80
CA LYS A 16 -15.05 -1.78 0.66
C LYS A 16 -16.18 -1.15 -0.17
N ALA A 17 -17.20 -1.91 -0.55
CA ALA A 17 -18.34 -1.41 -1.34
C ALA A 17 -19.06 -0.23 -0.63
N ASN A 18 -19.26 -0.35 0.68
CA ASN A 18 -19.91 0.69 1.48
C ASN A 18 -19.08 1.98 1.58
N ILE A 19 -17.75 1.88 1.69
CA ILE A 19 -16.88 3.07 1.77
C ILE A 19 -16.71 3.75 0.43
N LEU A 20 -16.62 2.99 -0.67
CA LEU A 20 -16.61 3.58 -2.01
C LEU A 20 -17.85 4.45 -2.21
N HIS A 21 -19.02 3.95 -1.82
CA HIS A 21 -20.26 4.72 -1.84
C HIS A 21 -20.21 5.95 -0.90
N TYR A 22 -19.70 5.81 0.33
CA TYR A 22 -19.56 6.93 1.26
C TYR A 22 -18.62 8.02 0.73
N ASN A 23 -17.49 7.64 0.12
CA ASN A 23 -16.53 8.57 -0.47
C ASN A 23 -17.14 9.31 -1.67
N GLU A 24 -17.90 8.62 -2.52
CA GLU A 24 -18.66 9.28 -3.60
C GLU A 24 -19.66 10.30 -3.06
N GLU A 25 -20.39 9.98 -2.00
CA GLU A 25 -21.32 10.91 -1.34
C GLU A 25 -20.60 12.10 -0.69
N LYS A 26 -19.43 11.88 -0.06
CA LYS A 26 -18.60 12.95 0.50
C LYS A 26 -18.06 13.87 -0.60
N LEU A 27 -17.64 13.32 -1.73
CA LEU A 27 -17.19 14.09 -2.91
C LEU A 27 -18.31 14.95 -3.50
N LYS A 28 -19.56 14.45 -3.52
CA LYS A 28 -20.74 15.24 -3.94
C LYS A 28 -21.07 16.39 -2.99
N LYS A 29 -20.77 16.24 -1.70
CA LYS A 29 -21.05 17.23 -0.64
C LYS A 29 -19.99 18.33 -0.52
N ILE A 30 -18.81 18.17 -1.12
CA ILE A 30 -17.84 19.26 -1.24
C ILE A 30 -18.39 20.23 -2.29
N PRO A 31 -18.78 21.46 -1.92
CA PRO A 31 -19.30 22.40 -2.91
C PRO A 31 -18.25 22.64 -3.98
N ASN A 32 -18.62 22.46 -5.24
CA ASN A 32 -17.84 22.99 -6.35
C ASN A 32 -17.80 24.50 -6.19
N SER A 33 -16.74 25.05 -5.59
CA SER A 33 -16.46 26.47 -5.69
C SER A 33 -16.10 26.73 -7.15
N SER A 34 -17.11 27.04 -7.96
CA SER A 34 -16.93 27.71 -9.23
C SER A 34 -16.23 29.04 -8.93
N PHE A 35 -14.93 29.11 -9.19
CA PHE A 35 -14.26 30.39 -9.30
C PHE A 35 -14.72 31.04 -10.61
N THR A 36 -15.86 31.73 -10.55
CA THR A 36 -16.21 32.75 -11.52
C THR A 36 -15.23 33.91 -11.38
N ARG A 37 -14.37 34.00 -12.40
CA ARG A 37 -13.55 35.12 -12.83
C ARG A 37 -14.25 36.47 -12.65
N ASP A 38 -13.66 37.35 -11.85
CA ASP A 38 -13.72 38.79 -12.05
C ASP A 38 -12.34 39.41 -11.81
N GLY A 39 -11.90 40.20 -12.78
CA GLY A 39 -10.53 40.70 -12.88
C GLY A 39 -10.32 42.02 -12.13
N SER A 40 -9.15 42.15 -11.52
CA SER A 40 -8.44 43.41 -11.43
C SER A 40 -6.95 43.11 -11.26
N GLY A 41 -6.17 43.56 -12.22
CA GLY A 41 -4.76 43.20 -12.35
C GLY A 41 -3.87 43.91 -11.34
N THR A 42 -2.87 43.19 -10.85
CA THR A 42 -1.55 43.77 -10.56
C THR A 42 -0.49 42.73 -10.87
N LYS A 43 0.57 43.23 -11.50
CA LYS A 43 1.59 42.52 -12.28
C LYS A 43 2.73 42.15 -11.33
N LEU A 44 3.05 40.87 -11.19
CA LEU A 44 4.40 40.44 -10.81
C LEU A 44 4.71 39.08 -11.44
N GLN A 45 5.45 39.13 -12.53
CA GLN A 45 6.05 37.97 -13.19
C GLN A 45 7.36 37.65 -12.48
N ASN A 46 7.52 36.43 -11.98
CA ASN A 46 8.53 35.54 -12.55
C ASN A 46 8.37 34.11 -12.04
N LEU A 47 8.42 33.21 -13.03
CA LEU A 47 8.36 31.77 -12.92
C LEU A 47 9.51 31.23 -12.06
N GLY A 48 9.17 30.37 -11.10
CA GLY A 48 10.03 29.33 -10.58
C GLY A 48 9.26 28.01 -10.72
N GLU A 49 9.82 27.07 -11.47
CA GLU A 49 9.25 25.81 -11.93
C GLU A 49 8.63 24.93 -10.83
N PRO A 50 7.71 24.02 -11.17
CA PRO A 50 7.31 22.96 -10.26
C PRO A 50 8.55 22.13 -9.93
N LEU A 51 8.85 21.99 -8.63
CA LEU A 51 9.91 21.15 -8.10
C LEU A 51 9.66 19.71 -8.57
N SER A 52 10.25 19.37 -9.71
CA SER A 52 10.48 17.99 -10.11
C SER A 52 11.31 17.34 -9.00
N LEU A 53 10.71 16.39 -8.28
CA LEU A 53 11.38 15.51 -7.32
C LEU A 53 12.23 14.46 -8.05
N SER A 54 13.03 14.91 -9.00
CA SER A 54 14.04 14.13 -9.69
C SER A 54 15.39 14.72 -9.31
N THR A 55 16.30 13.86 -8.87
CA THR A 55 17.69 14.14 -8.45
C THR A 55 17.89 14.44 -6.95
N ALA A 56 17.45 13.51 -6.11
CA ALA A 56 18.18 13.19 -4.90
C ALA A 56 18.18 11.67 -4.72
N ALA A 57 19.00 10.99 -5.54
CA ALA A 57 19.57 9.71 -5.17
C ALA A 57 20.44 9.95 -3.92
N LYS A 58 19.78 10.11 -2.77
CA LYS A 58 20.39 10.21 -1.46
C LYS A 58 20.13 8.87 -0.83
N ASP A 59 21.16 8.02 -0.83
CA ASP A 59 21.42 6.94 0.11
C ASP A 59 20.30 6.71 1.12
N LEU A 60 19.17 6.15 0.66
CA LEU A 60 18.18 5.60 1.57
C LEU A 60 18.88 4.41 2.19
N GLU A 61 19.20 4.49 3.47
CA GLU A 61 19.67 3.36 4.26
C GLU A 61 18.66 2.23 4.06
N MET A 62 19.00 1.27 3.18
CA MET A 62 18.06 0.24 2.76
C MET A 62 17.79 -0.65 3.97
N PRO A 63 16.52 -0.81 4.37
CA PRO A 63 16.22 -1.55 5.57
C PRO A 63 16.63 -3.01 5.39
N MET A 64 17.51 -3.50 6.27
CA MET A 64 17.90 -4.90 6.25
C MET A 64 16.67 -5.79 6.53
N PRO A 65 16.48 -6.87 5.75
CA PRO A 65 15.44 -7.82 6.06
C PRO A 65 15.73 -8.46 7.44
N PRO A 66 14.70 -8.78 8.24
CA PRO A 66 14.91 -9.59 9.42
C PRO A 66 15.53 -10.94 9.02
N PRO A 67 16.35 -11.55 9.89
CA PRO A 67 17.26 -12.67 9.55
C PRO A 67 16.60 -14.00 9.11
N ALA A 68 15.29 -14.01 8.83
CA ALA A 68 14.55 -15.18 8.38
C ALA A 68 13.67 -14.84 7.16
N LEU A 69 14.29 -14.54 6.01
CA LEU A 69 13.69 -14.88 4.72
C LEU A 69 13.97 -16.36 4.48
N ALA A 70 13.27 -17.23 5.20
CA ALA A 70 13.42 -18.67 5.00
C ALA A 70 12.92 -19.01 3.59
N PRO A 71 13.73 -19.66 2.73
CA PRO A 71 13.25 -20.15 1.45
C PRO A 71 12.12 -21.13 1.71
N VAL A 72 10.89 -20.77 1.37
CA VAL A 72 9.79 -21.72 1.40
C VAL A 72 9.97 -22.61 0.18
N HIS A 73 10.62 -23.77 0.38
CA HIS A 73 10.79 -24.80 -0.65
C HIS A 73 9.45 -25.46 -1.02
N LYS A 74 8.54 -24.71 -1.62
CA LYS A 74 7.37 -25.26 -2.31
C LYS A 74 7.82 -25.63 -3.72
N HIS A 75 8.05 -26.92 -3.94
CA HIS A 75 8.37 -27.47 -5.25
C HIS A 75 7.19 -27.21 -6.21
N GLY A 76 7.47 -26.59 -7.36
CA GLY A 76 6.46 -26.38 -8.43
C GLY A 76 5.76 -25.03 -8.44
N LEU A 77 6.19 -24.04 -7.66
CA LEU A 77 5.69 -22.66 -7.81
C LEU A 77 6.13 -22.09 -9.16
N ARG A 78 5.17 -21.52 -9.91
CA ARG A 78 5.47 -20.70 -11.10
C ARG A 78 5.87 -19.31 -10.60
N PRO A 79 7.13 -18.87 -10.81
CA PRO A 79 7.54 -17.52 -10.44
C PRO A 79 6.67 -16.46 -11.11
N CYS A 80 6.54 -15.30 -10.45
CA CYS A 80 5.83 -14.16 -11.00
C CYS A 80 6.69 -12.90 -10.99
N SER A 81 6.50 -12.06 -12.01
CA SER A 81 7.09 -10.73 -12.09
C SER A 81 6.32 -9.79 -11.16
N VAL A 82 6.99 -9.28 -10.13
CA VAL A 82 6.40 -8.28 -9.21
C VAL A 82 6.01 -7.02 -9.98
N SER A 83 6.85 -6.64 -10.93
CA SER A 83 6.70 -5.45 -11.74
C SER A 83 5.45 -5.52 -12.62
N ASP A 84 5.17 -6.67 -13.24
CA ASP A 84 3.99 -6.84 -14.09
C ASP A 84 2.70 -6.74 -13.25
N VAL A 85 2.69 -7.40 -12.08
CA VAL A 85 1.54 -7.35 -11.16
C VAL A 85 1.30 -5.93 -10.64
N LEU A 86 2.35 -5.20 -10.28
CA LEU A 86 2.23 -3.81 -9.82
C LEU A 86 1.73 -2.87 -10.92
N VAL A 87 2.25 -2.99 -12.15
CA VAL A 87 1.79 -2.19 -13.29
C VAL A 87 0.30 -2.45 -13.53
N ASP A 88 -0.12 -3.71 -13.65
CA ASP A 88 -1.53 -4.06 -13.85
C ASP A 88 -2.43 -3.47 -12.75
N LEU A 89 -2.04 -3.59 -11.48
CA LEU A 89 -2.83 -3.12 -10.34
C LEU A 89 -2.92 -1.60 -10.29
N VAL A 90 -1.81 -0.90 -10.53
CA VAL A 90 -1.76 0.56 -10.53
C VAL A 90 -2.58 1.10 -11.70
N GLU A 91 -2.45 0.53 -12.90
CA GLU A 91 -3.27 0.90 -14.07
C GLU A 91 -4.76 0.67 -13.80
N ALA A 92 -5.13 -0.44 -13.18
CA ALA A 92 -6.52 -0.75 -12.85
C ALA A 92 -7.14 0.22 -11.84
N VAL A 93 -6.38 0.63 -10.81
CA VAL A 93 -6.91 1.49 -9.73
C VAL A 93 -6.79 2.99 -10.03
N SER A 94 -5.90 3.39 -10.93
CA SER A 94 -5.64 4.80 -11.29
C SER A 94 -6.89 5.59 -11.66
N PRO A 95 -7.82 5.10 -12.52
CA PRO A 95 -9.03 5.85 -12.86
C PRO A 95 -9.93 6.14 -11.65
N LEU A 96 -10.05 5.18 -10.73
CA LEU A 96 -10.83 5.32 -9.52
C LEU A 96 -10.18 6.29 -8.55
N ALA A 97 -8.87 6.19 -8.33
CA ALA A 97 -8.10 7.11 -7.50
C ALA A 97 -8.25 8.56 -8.02
N HIS A 98 -8.09 8.76 -9.34
CA HIS A 98 -8.27 10.06 -9.96
C HIS A 98 -9.70 10.60 -9.82
N LYS A 99 -10.73 9.77 -10.02
CA LYS A 99 -12.14 10.15 -9.76
C LYS A 99 -12.35 10.60 -8.31
N GLN A 100 -11.63 9.98 -7.37
CA GLN A 100 -11.63 10.33 -5.95
C GLN A 100 -10.69 11.48 -5.59
N LYS A 101 -10.06 12.12 -6.59
CA LYS A 101 -9.07 13.20 -6.44
C LYS A 101 -7.88 12.77 -5.56
N ARG A 102 -7.40 11.55 -5.76
CA ARG A 102 -6.20 10.98 -5.14
C ARG A 102 -5.23 10.58 -6.24
N ALA A 103 -3.95 10.54 -5.93
CA ALA A 103 -2.93 10.01 -6.84
C ALA A 103 -2.43 8.64 -6.39
N VAL A 104 -2.08 7.79 -7.35
CA VAL A 104 -1.29 6.57 -7.15
C VAL A 104 -0.14 6.62 -8.14
N GLU A 105 1.08 6.51 -7.65
CA GLU A 105 2.30 6.67 -8.45
C GLU A 105 3.21 5.45 -8.29
N LEU A 106 3.77 5.00 -9.40
CA LEU A 106 4.74 3.90 -9.47
C LEU A 106 6.06 4.48 -9.97
N ASN A 107 6.99 4.75 -9.05
CA ASN A 107 8.14 5.61 -9.33
C ASN A 107 9.43 4.83 -9.67
N GLU A 108 9.66 3.71 -8.99
CA GLU A 108 10.82 2.85 -9.21
C GLU A 108 10.36 1.44 -9.50
N LEU A 109 10.71 0.93 -10.68
CA LEU A 109 10.31 -0.39 -11.14
C LEU A 109 11.52 -1.07 -11.78
N ILE A 110 12.18 -1.94 -11.02
CA ILE A 110 13.20 -2.81 -11.61
C ILE A 110 12.50 -3.87 -12.45
N GLN A 111 12.71 -3.80 -13.77
CA GLN A 111 12.21 -4.81 -14.70
C GLN A 111 12.87 -6.16 -14.37
N SER A 112 12.14 -7.27 -14.52
CA SER A 112 12.62 -8.66 -14.36
C SER A 112 12.91 -9.21 -12.95
N LEU A 113 12.32 -8.64 -11.89
CA LEU A 113 12.37 -9.26 -10.56
C LEU A 113 11.31 -10.36 -10.40
N GLU A 114 11.73 -11.61 -10.59
CA GLU A 114 10.90 -12.78 -10.31
C GLU A 114 10.93 -13.14 -8.82
N VAL A 115 9.76 -13.44 -8.25
CA VAL A 115 9.62 -13.89 -6.86
C VAL A 115 9.00 -15.27 -6.78
N ALA A 116 9.36 -16.01 -5.73
CA ALA A 116 8.85 -17.35 -5.45
C ALA A 116 7.44 -17.33 -4.82
N ILE A 117 6.49 -16.64 -5.48
CA ILE A 117 5.11 -16.46 -5.04
C ILE A 117 4.19 -16.72 -6.23
N GLU A 118 3.04 -17.37 -6.01
CA GLU A 118 2.04 -17.50 -7.07
C GLU A 118 1.41 -16.14 -7.41
N GLU A 119 1.29 -15.84 -8.70
CA GLU A 119 0.77 -14.56 -9.18
C GLU A 119 -0.61 -14.19 -8.58
N PRO A 120 -1.61 -15.09 -8.46
CA PRO A 120 -2.89 -14.76 -7.83
C PRO A 120 -2.76 -14.37 -6.35
N ALA A 121 -1.85 -15.02 -5.62
CA ALA A 121 -1.61 -14.72 -4.21
C ALA A 121 -0.92 -13.36 -4.05
N LEU A 122 0.11 -13.09 -4.85
CA LEU A 122 0.80 -11.80 -4.86
C LEU A 122 -0.17 -10.68 -5.25
N ARG A 123 -0.96 -10.86 -6.30
CA ARG A 123 -1.95 -9.90 -6.77
C ARG A 123 -2.97 -9.58 -5.69
N GLN A 124 -3.50 -10.59 -5.01
CA GLN A 124 -4.48 -10.40 -3.95
C GLN A 124 -3.90 -9.62 -2.75
N ALA A 125 -2.68 -9.94 -2.34
CA ALA A 125 -2.03 -9.24 -1.24
C ALA A 125 -1.75 -7.78 -1.60
N LEU A 126 -1.15 -7.52 -2.77
CA LEU A 126 -0.84 -6.17 -3.22
C LEU A 126 -2.10 -5.32 -3.46
N SER A 127 -3.16 -5.89 -4.04
CA SER A 127 -4.47 -5.21 -4.19
C SER A 127 -5.00 -4.76 -2.83
N ASN A 128 -4.99 -5.63 -1.81
CA ASN A 128 -5.46 -5.27 -0.48
C ASN A 128 -4.65 -4.14 0.16
N LEU A 129 -3.33 -4.15 0.00
CA LEU A 129 -2.45 -3.12 0.55
C LEU A 129 -2.63 -1.78 -0.17
N ILE A 130 -2.66 -1.77 -1.50
CA ILE A 130 -2.82 -0.57 -2.32
C ILE A 130 -4.21 0.06 -2.07
N GLU A 131 -5.26 -0.76 -2.06
CA GLU A 131 -6.61 -0.29 -1.76
C GLU A 131 -6.71 0.26 -0.33
N GLY A 132 -6.10 -0.42 0.63
CA GLY A 132 -6.02 0.05 2.02
C GLY A 132 -5.35 1.41 2.13
N ALA A 133 -4.21 1.60 1.46
CA ALA A 133 -3.49 2.88 1.39
C ALA A 133 -4.36 3.98 0.78
N LEU A 134 -5.01 3.71 -0.35
CA LEU A 134 -5.91 4.67 -1.02
C LEU A 134 -7.12 5.05 -0.16
N LEU A 135 -7.69 4.10 0.59
CA LEU A 135 -8.85 4.36 1.46
C LEU A 135 -8.50 5.37 2.56
N ARG A 136 -7.30 5.27 3.14
CA ARG A 136 -6.80 6.16 4.18
C ARG A 136 -6.29 7.50 3.64
N THR A 137 -5.79 7.50 2.41
CA THR A 137 -5.28 8.70 1.74
C THR A 137 -6.38 9.75 1.62
N GLN A 138 -6.07 11.00 1.95
CA GLN A 138 -7.06 12.08 1.94
C GLN A 138 -7.33 12.54 0.50
N VAL A 139 -8.40 13.31 0.29
CA VAL A 139 -8.62 14.01 -0.99
C VAL A 139 -7.44 14.96 -1.22
N GLY A 140 -6.79 14.86 -2.39
CA GLY A 140 -5.58 15.59 -2.74
C GLY A 140 -4.26 14.91 -2.31
N GLY A 141 -4.34 13.81 -1.57
CA GLY A 141 -3.19 13.00 -1.18
C GLY A 141 -2.75 12.01 -2.24
N LYS A 142 -1.66 11.29 -1.95
CA LYS A 142 -1.02 10.33 -2.84
C LYS A 142 -0.58 9.04 -2.16
N VAL A 143 -0.60 7.97 -2.93
CA VAL A 143 0.06 6.69 -2.63
C VAL A 143 1.25 6.52 -3.57
N GLU A 144 2.43 6.30 -3.03
CA GLU A 144 3.67 6.08 -3.78
C GLU A 144 4.12 4.63 -3.63
N ILE A 145 4.43 3.98 -4.75
CA ILE A 145 4.88 2.59 -4.78
C ILE A 145 6.27 2.53 -5.43
N VAL A 146 7.17 1.82 -4.76
CA VAL A 146 8.55 1.57 -5.18
C VAL A 146 8.83 0.08 -5.12
N SER A 147 9.44 -0.46 -6.18
CA SER A 147 9.88 -1.85 -6.28
C SER A 147 11.35 -1.90 -6.69
N MET A 148 12.17 -2.51 -5.83
CA MET A 148 13.62 -2.57 -5.98
C MET A 148 14.18 -3.93 -5.53
N ARG A 149 15.43 -4.23 -5.88
CA ARG A 149 16.11 -5.44 -5.40
C ARG A 149 16.42 -5.29 -3.92
N ALA A 150 16.09 -6.30 -3.11
CA ALA A 150 16.40 -6.28 -1.69
C ALA A 150 17.90 -6.52 -1.44
N PRO A 151 18.52 -5.89 -0.41
CA PRO A 151 19.97 -5.97 -0.17
C PRO A 151 20.50 -7.39 0.08
N ALA A 152 19.67 -8.29 0.61
CA ALA A 152 20.03 -9.67 0.92
C ALA A 152 19.51 -10.70 -0.12
N GLY A 153 19.10 -10.23 -1.31
CA GLY A 153 18.43 -11.03 -2.33
C GLY A 153 16.91 -10.95 -2.24
N GLY A 154 16.23 -11.25 -3.36
CA GLY A 154 14.80 -11.04 -3.51
C GLY A 154 14.42 -9.59 -3.87
N THR A 155 13.17 -9.24 -3.58
CA THR A 155 12.54 -7.97 -3.97
C THR A 155 12.02 -7.23 -2.76
N LEU A 156 12.27 -5.93 -2.68
CA LEU A 156 11.68 -5.01 -1.71
C LEU A 156 10.62 -4.18 -2.43
N VAL A 157 9.38 -4.28 -1.96
CA VAL A 157 8.28 -3.38 -2.36
C VAL A 157 7.96 -2.46 -1.19
N ILE A 158 7.89 -1.16 -1.46
CA ILE A 158 7.51 -0.13 -0.50
C ILE A 158 6.23 0.52 -1.00
N ILE A 159 5.22 0.60 -0.13
CA ILE A 159 3.96 1.30 -0.37
C ILE A 159 3.85 2.38 0.69
N ASP A 160 3.88 3.63 0.27
CA ASP A 160 3.76 4.79 1.14
C ASP A 160 2.45 5.53 0.85
N ASP A 161 1.74 5.93 1.90
CA ASP A 161 0.64 6.89 1.81
C ASP A 161 0.89 8.13 2.68
N ASP A 162 0.38 9.27 2.22
CA ASP A 162 0.36 10.54 2.96
C ASP A 162 -0.97 10.75 3.72
N GLY A 163 -1.68 9.65 4.01
CA GLY A 163 -2.86 9.65 4.85
C GLY A 163 -2.53 9.95 6.32
N PRO A 164 -3.52 9.80 7.21
CA PRO A 164 -3.28 9.97 8.63
C PRO A 164 -2.34 8.90 9.17
N ASP A 165 -1.85 9.10 10.38
CA ASP A 165 -1.10 8.07 11.12
C ASP A 165 -2.03 6.91 11.49
N MET A 166 -1.48 5.73 11.73
CA MET A 166 -2.22 4.64 12.35
C MET A 166 -2.39 4.94 13.83
N HIS A 167 -3.63 4.94 14.31
CA HIS A 167 -3.90 5.05 15.74
C HIS A 167 -3.28 3.86 16.48
N TYR A 168 -2.86 4.05 17.73
CA TYR A 168 -2.14 3.02 18.50
C TYR A 168 -2.91 1.68 18.56
N MET A 169 -4.22 1.72 18.75
CA MET A 169 -5.08 0.52 18.71
C MET A 169 -5.04 -0.17 17.34
N THR A 170 -5.14 0.59 16.26
CA THR A 170 -5.05 0.09 14.89
C THR A 170 -3.69 -0.57 14.61
N GLN A 171 -2.60 -0.04 15.17
CA GLN A 171 -1.27 -0.65 15.08
C GLN A 171 -1.18 -1.97 15.85
N MET A 172 -1.80 -2.06 17.03
CA MET A 172 -1.84 -3.30 17.80
C MET A 172 -2.62 -4.38 17.04
N HIS A 173 -3.79 -4.03 16.50
CA HIS A 173 -4.64 -4.97 15.77
C HIS A 173 -4.05 -5.44 14.43
N SER A 174 -3.31 -4.58 13.71
CA SER A 174 -2.67 -4.97 12.46
C SER A 174 -1.54 -5.99 12.64
N LEU A 175 -0.99 -6.08 13.86
CA LEU A 175 0.07 -7.02 14.20
C LEU A 175 -0.46 -8.30 14.86
N THR A 176 -1.72 -8.33 15.27
CA THR A 176 -2.34 -9.51 15.89
C THR A 176 -2.44 -10.65 14.88
N PRO A 177 -1.93 -11.86 15.19
CA PRO A 177 -2.14 -13.04 14.37
C PRO A 177 -3.63 -13.32 14.15
N PHE A 178 -3.95 -13.99 13.05
CA PHE A 178 -5.31 -14.39 12.73
C PHE A 178 -5.97 -15.17 13.89
N GLY A 179 -7.13 -14.70 14.40
CA GLY A 179 -7.80 -15.29 15.56
C GLY A 179 -9.12 -14.61 15.95
N ALA A 180 -9.80 -15.17 16.96
CA ALA A 180 -11.15 -14.77 17.42
C ALA A 180 -11.26 -13.30 17.86
N ASP A 181 -10.14 -12.66 18.17
CA ASP A 181 -10.08 -11.28 18.67
C ASP A 181 -10.25 -10.21 17.56
N LEU A 182 -10.25 -10.60 16.27
CA LEU A 182 -10.59 -9.69 15.18
C LEU A 182 -12.12 -9.55 14.99
N CYS A 183 -12.93 -10.42 15.60
CA CYS A 183 -14.40 -10.42 15.48
C CYS A 183 -15.10 -9.87 16.73
N SER A 184 -14.48 -8.95 17.49
CA SER A 184 -15.15 -8.38 18.66
C SER A 184 -16.19 -7.33 18.26
N ASP A 185 -17.44 -7.53 18.71
CA ASP A 185 -18.60 -6.64 18.52
C ASP A 185 -18.44 -5.22 19.13
N GLU A 186 -17.32 -4.92 19.80
CA GLU A 186 -17.07 -3.65 20.52
C GLU A 186 -16.14 -2.67 19.78
N MET A 187 -15.77 -2.92 18.52
CA MET A 187 -14.81 -2.03 17.84
C MET A 187 -15.48 -0.76 17.31
N VAL A 188 -15.41 0.30 18.12
CA VAL A 188 -15.61 1.70 17.70
C VAL A 188 -14.36 2.18 16.95
N GLU A 189 -14.00 1.50 15.86
CA GLU A 189 -13.04 2.03 14.89
C GLU A 189 -13.83 2.50 13.66
N ASP A 190 -13.52 3.69 13.15
CA ASP A 190 -14.13 4.19 11.92
C ASP A 190 -13.96 3.12 10.82
N ASN A 191 -15.03 2.84 10.07
CA ASN A 191 -15.07 1.77 9.06
C ASN A 191 -13.82 1.74 8.15
N MET A 192 -13.20 2.88 7.85
CA MET A 192 -11.98 2.96 7.04
C MET A 192 -10.74 2.37 7.72
N ALA A 193 -10.55 2.59 9.02
CA ALA A 193 -9.45 1.99 9.78
C ALA A 193 -9.58 0.47 9.82
N TRP A 194 -10.80 -0.01 10.00
CA TRP A 194 -11.06 -1.44 10.08
C TRP A 194 -10.84 -2.16 8.73
N ASN A 195 -11.19 -1.53 7.61
CA ASN A 195 -10.87 -2.07 6.29
C ASN A 195 -9.37 -2.14 6.01
N PHE A 196 -8.64 -1.13 6.45
CA PHE A 196 -7.19 -1.15 6.33
C PHE A 196 -6.61 -2.33 7.11
N ILE A 197 -7.02 -2.51 8.37
CA ILE A 197 -6.52 -3.61 9.20
C ILE A 197 -6.92 -4.95 8.57
N ALA A 198 -8.18 -5.14 8.18
CA ALA A 198 -8.62 -6.40 7.59
C ALA A 198 -7.89 -6.72 6.28
N GLY A 199 -7.69 -5.73 5.41
CA GLY A 199 -6.91 -5.87 4.17
C GLY A 199 -5.44 -6.21 4.44
N LEU A 200 -4.82 -5.51 5.39
CA LEU A 200 -3.44 -5.75 5.83
C LEU A 200 -3.26 -7.12 6.45
N THR A 201 -4.21 -7.58 7.29
CA THR A 201 -4.21 -8.91 7.90
C THR A 201 -4.27 -10.00 6.83
N VAL A 202 -5.16 -9.87 5.84
CA VAL A 202 -5.25 -10.82 4.72
C VAL A 202 -3.95 -10.81 3.91
N ALA A 203 -3.42 -9.63 3.57
CA ALA A 203 -2.18 -9.53 2.81
C ALA A 203 -1.00 -10.16 3.57
N ARG A 204 -0.91 -9.93 4.87
CA ARG A 204 0.13 -10.50 5.74
C ARG A 204 0.04 -12.01 5.82
N GLU A 205 -1.15 -12.57 6.07
CA GLU A 205 -1.37 -14.02 6.09
C GLU A 205 -0.94 -14.66 4.77
N ILE A 206 -1.34 -14.07 3.63
CA ILE A 206 -0.92 -14.54 2.31
C ILE A 206 0.59 -14.50 2.18
N LEU A 207 1.22 -13.34 2.37
CA LEU A 207 2.63 -13.10 2.10
C LEU A 207 3.55 -13.89 3.06
N GLU A 208 3.24 -13.92 4.35
CA GLU A 208 4.01 -14.68 5.34
C GLU A 208 3.92 -16.20 5.08
N SER A 209 2.82 -16.70 4.50
CA SER A 209 2.71 -18.11 4.07
C SER A 209 3.66 -18.50 2.91
N TYR A 210 4.26 -17.50 2.25
CA TYR A 210 5.31 -17.63 1.24
C TYR A 210 6.71 -17.28 1.78
N GLY A 211 6.84 -17.00 3.08
CA GLY A 211 8.11 -16.62 3.70
C GLY A 211 8.52 -15.17 3.43
N CYS A 212 7.56 -14.33 3.00
CA CYS A 212 7.78 -12.89 2.91
C CYS A 212 7.82 -12.28 4.31
N VAL A 213 8.45 -11.12 4.41
CA VAL A 213 8.36 -10.28 5.60
C VAL A 213 7.49 -9.07 5.26
N VAL A 214 6.58 -8.72 6.18
CA VAL A 214 5.77 -7.51 6.10
C VAL A 214 6.10 -6.63 7.30
N ARG A 215 6.45 -5.37 7.05
CA ARG A 215 6.67 -4.37 8.12
C ARG A 215 5.80 -3.16 7.85
N VAL A 216 5.20 -2.63 8.91
CA VAL A 216 4.39 -1.41 8.86
C VAL A 216 5.02 -0.37 9.77
N ILE A 217 5.16 0.85 9.26
CA ILE A 217 5.71 2.00 9.98
C ILE A 217 4.69 3.12 9.89
N SER A 218 4.20 3.58 11.04
CA SER A 218 3.34 4.76 11.12
C SER A 218 3.54 5.48 12.48
N PRO A 219 3.77 6.80 12.50
CA PRO A 219 3.95 7.69 11.34
C PRO A 219 5.20 7.32 10.51
N ARG A 220 5.09 7.38 9.17
CA ARG A 220 6.26 7.27 8.27
C ARG A 220 7.21 8.45 8.50
N THR A 221 6.64 9.64 8.65
CA THR A 221 7.38 10.90 8.87
C THR A 221 7.35 11.27 10.35
N LYS A 222 8.44 11.01 11.07
CA LYS A 222 8.51 11.19 12.54
C LYS A 222 8.32 12.64 13.00
N ASP A 223 8.69 13.60 12.17
CA ASP A 223 8.62 15.04 12.49
C ASP A 223 7.36 15.73 11.94
N ALA A 224 6.43 14.96 11.34
CA ALA A 224 5.17 15.52 10.89
C ALA A 224 4.27 15.93 12.05
N ALA A 225 3.34 16.85 11.79
CA ALA A 225 2.26 17.13 12.74
C ALA A 225 1.50 15.84 13.05
N LEU A 226 1.02 15.70 14.30
CA LEU A 226 0.25 14.54 14.73
C LEU A 226 -0.90 14.25 13.75
N GLY A 227 -0.95 13.02 13.23
CA GLY A 227 -1.96 12.60 12.27
C GLY A 227 -1.67 12.98 10.81
N ALA A 228 -0.45 13.42 10.48
CA ALA A 228 -0.04 13.79 9.12
C ALA A 228 1.29 13.14 8.70
N GLY A 229 1.75 12.13 9.43
CA GLY A 229 3.01 11.43 9.17
C GLY A 229 2.90 10.31 8.16
N GLY A 230 1.69 9.85 7.83
CA GLY A 230 1.45 8.81 6.84
C GLY A 230 1.79 7.40 7.30
N THR A 231 1.65 6.44 6.40
CA THR A 231 1.99 5.04 6.66
C THR A 231 2.94 4.53 5.57
N ARG A 232 3.90 3.71 5.99
CA ARG A 232 4.78 2.95 5.12
C ARG A 232 4.57 1.47 5.35
N VAL A 233 4.32 0.72 4.28
CA VAL A 233 4.34 -0.74 4.28
C VAL A 233 5.54 -1.21 3.47
N GLU A 234 6.38 -2.03 4.08
CA GLU A 234 7.55 -2.63 3.43
C GLU A 234 7.34 -4.15 3.33
N LEU A 235 7.57 -4.68 2.13
CA LEU A 235 7.40 -6.08 1.79
C LEU A 235 8.74 -6.61 1.28
N TRP A 236 9.33 -7.58 1.97
CA TRP A 236 10.47 -8.33 1.47
C TRP A 236 9.98 -9.66 0.92
N LEU A 237 10.13 -9.83 -0.39
CA LEU A 237 9.67 -10.98 -1.15
C LEU A 237 10.87 -11.87 -1.50
N PRO A 238 10.79 -13.19 -1.30
CA PRO A 238 11.89 -14.09 -1.60
C PRO A 238 12.12 -14.21 -3.12
N SER A 239 13.39 -14.27 -3.52
CA SER A 239 13.78 -14.62 -4.90
C SER A 239 13.49 -16.09 -5.21
N THR A 240 13.50 -16.40 -6.49
CA THR A 240 13.53 -17.79 -6.96
C THR A 240 14.90 -18.41 -6.69
N SER A 241 14.95 -19.73 -6.51
CA SER A 241 16.20 -20.45 -6.23
C SER A 241 17.24 -20.36 -7.35
N SER A 242 16.87 -19.92 -8.56
CA SER A 242 17.80 -19.72 -9.68
C SER A 242 18.75 -18.53 -9.50
N ASP A 243 18.46 -17.60 -8.58
CA ASP A 243 19.32 -16.44 -8.33
C ASP A 243 20.59 -16.80 -7.53
N PHE A 244 20.64 -17.97 -6.89
CA PHE A 244 21.79 -18.41 -6.08
C PHE A 244 22.80 -19.28 -6.86
N ASP A 245 22.50 -19.63 -8.12
CA ASP A 245 23.31 -20.53 -8.97
C ASP A 245 24.17 -19.78 -10.02
N SER A 246 24.33 -18.47 -9.90
CA SER A 246 25.25 -17.72 -10.77
C SER A 246 26.67 -17.71 -10.17
N PRO A 247 27.68 -18.30 -10.85
CA PRO A 247 29.07 -18.34 -10.37
C PRO A 247 29.79 -16.99 -10.41
#